data_AF-Q28R18-F1
#
_entry.id   AF-Q28R18-F1
#
_cell.length_a   1.000
_cell.length_b   1.000
_cell.length_c   1.000
_cell.angle_alpha   90.00
_cell.angle_beta   90.00
_cell.angle_gamma   90.00
#
_symmetry.space_group_name_H-M   'P 1'
#
loop_
_entity.id
_entity.type
_entity.pdbx_description
1 polymer ?
#
loop_
_entity_poly.entity_id
_entity_poly.type
_entity_poly.pdbx_seq_one_letter_code
_entity_poly.pdbx_strand_id
1 'polypeptide(L)'
;MRHIPAVFHTHNGAASNRKRIPVIGLSQIYKFSADERGAVTVDWTVISAAAVGLALATTAVMTDTLDVLSFRMDEELRERQLSDDWVQFYASHFEPILATGAITEEQAETIYDMADDLMNHDIISHLADGITALEEGTITEEELVGLVALASVAYQRNVVDDAMLNHYFGFDGREDPFYMTVAAAPSDTGTI
;
A
#
# COMPACT_ATOMS: atom_id res chain seq x y z
N MET A 1 23.55 23.21 111.24
CA MET A 1 22.89 23.61 109.98
C MET A 1 23.95 23.62 108.87
N ARG A 2 23.99 22.56 108.05
CA ARG A 2 24.59 22.54 106.70
C ARG A 2 24.17 21.22 106.05
N HIS A 3 23.22 21.35 105.13
CA HIS A 3 22.62 20.31 104.30
C HIS A 3 23.64 19.90 103.23
N ILE A 4 23.92 18.60 103.08
CA ILE A 4 24.64 18.05 101.93
C ILE A 4 23.69 17.04 101.26
N PRO A 5 23.23 17.24 100.02
CA PRO A 5 22.35 16.30 99.34
C PRO A 5 23.13 15.10 98.79
N ALA A 6 22.53 13.92 98.92
CA ALA A 6 23.03 12.66 98.40
C ALA A 6 22.87 12.61 96.87
N VAL A 7 23.96 12.33 96.16
CA VAL A 7 23.96 12.06 94.72
C VAL A 7 23.82 10.57 94.51
N PHE A 8 22.69 10.17 93.93
CA PHE A 8 22.35 8.80 93.57
C PHE A 8 22.94 8.51 92.18
N HIS A 9 24.01 7.74 92.09
CA HIS A 9 24.56 7.28 90.81
C HIS A 9 23.90 5.94 90.42
N THR A 10 23.02 5.99 89.43
CA THR A 10 22.43 4.82 88.79
C THR A 10 23.43 4.11 87.87
N HIS A 11 23.37 2.79 87.92
CA HIS A 11 24.15 1.80 87.18
C HIS A 11 23.94 1.84 85.65
N ASN A 12 24.86 1.14 84.98
CA ASN A 12 24.69 0.36 83.74
C ASN A 12 24.99 1.02 82.40
N GLY A 13 25.85 0.35 81.62
CA GLY A 13 25.85 0.45 80.18
C GLY A 13 27.15 0.02 79.53
N ALA A 14 27.28 -1.25 79.19
CA ALA A 14 28.37 -1.84 78.43
C ALA A 14 28.78 -1.00 77.20
N ALA A 15 30.07 -0.72 77.06
CA ALA A 15 30.63 -0.07 75.88
C ALA A 15 30.58 -1.01 74.67
N SER A 16 29.50 -0.93 73.89
CA SER A 16 29.42 -1.56 72.57
C SER A 16 30.24 -0.73 71.57
N ASN A 17 31.44 -1.21 71.23
CA ASN A 17 32.29 -0.64 70.18
C ASN A 17 31.72 -0.98 68.79
N ARG A 18 30.76 -0.17 68.30
CA ARG A 18 30.25 -0.29 66.93
C ARG A 18 31.08 0.59 65.99
N LYS A 19 31.98 -0.06 65.26
CA LYS A 19 32.70 0.48 64.10
C LYS A 19 31.67 1.02 63.09
N ARG A 20 31.46 2.33 63.08
CA ARG A 20 30.55 3.00 62.14
C ARG A 20 31.17 2.94 60.74
N ILE A 21 30.60 2.10 59.88
CA ILE A 21 30.85 2.15 58.44
C ILE A 21 30.26 3.48 57.95
N PRO A 22 31.02 4.35 57.27
CA PRO A 22 30.47 5.59 56.75
C PRO A 22 29.49 5.26 55.62
N VAL A 23 28.19 5.52 55.84
CA VAL A 23 27.14 5.44 54.82
C VAL A 23 27.25 6.70 53.94
N ILE A 24 28.32 6.77 53.15
CA ILE A 24 28.53 7.79 52.12
C ILE A 24 27.97 7.19 50.84
N GLY A 25 26.73 7.53 50.47
CA GLY A 25 26.18 7.08 49.19
C GLY A 25 24.71 7.42 48.93
N LEU A 26 23.87 7.52 49.95
CA LEU A 26 22.43 7.78 49.74
C LEU A 26 22.03 9.25 49.98
N SER A 27 22.82 10.05 50.69
CA SER A 27 22.44 11.42 51.08
C SER A 27 22.60 12.48 49.98
N GLN A 28 23.26 12.17 48.86
CA GLN A 28 23.44 13.15 47.77
C GLN A 28 22.21 13.23 46.87
N ILE A 29 21.52 12.12 46.62
CA ILE A 29 20.32 12.08 45.77
C ILE A 29 19.16 12.86 46.42
N TYR A 30 18.98 12.73 47.74
CA TYR A 30 17.95 13.49 48.46
C TYR A 30 18.18 15.00 48.48
N LYS A 31 19.43 15.47 48.38
CA LYS A 31 19.74 16.91 48.34
C LYS A 31 19.44 17.52 46.98
N PHE A 32 19.59 16.77 45.89
CA PHE A 32 19.18 17.22 44.55
C PHE A 32 17.66 17.34 44.41
N SER A 33 16.89 16.46 45.06
CA SER A 33 15.43 16.55 45.02
C SER A 33 14.84 17.66 45.90
N ALA A 34 15.59 18.17 46.87
CA ALA A 34 15.13 19.18 47.83
C ALA A 34 15.69 20.60 47.55
N ASP A 35 16.61 20.74 46.61
CA ASP A 35 17.25 22.01 46.26
C ASP A 35 16.75 22.50 44.88
N GLU A 36 15.62 23.20 44.87
CA GLU A 36 15.04 23.81 43.66
C GLU A 36 15.84 25.01 43.13
N ARG A 37 16.96 25.39 43.78
CA ARG A 37 17.81 26.51 43.34
C ARG A 37 18.68 26.19 42.12
N GLY A 38 18.62 24.95 41.64
CA GLY A 38 19.23 24.49 40.38
C GLY A 38 18.23 24.28 39.24
N ALA A 39 17.00 24.81 39.33
CA ALA A 39 16.05 24.73 38.24
C ALA A 39 16.57 25.49 37.01
N VAL A 40 17.14 24.76 36.06
CA VAL A 40 17.47 25.27 34.73
C VAL A 40 16.14 25.51 34.02
N THR A 41 15.67 26.75 34.00
CA THR A 41 14.55 27.15 33.15
C THR A 41 15.01 27.03 31.70
N VAL A 42 14.65 25.93 31.06
CA VAL A 42 14.80 25.76 29.62
C VAL A 42 13.83 26.75 28.98
N ASP A 43 14.34 27.69 28.18
CA ASP A 43 13.50 28.66 27.49
C ASP A 43 12.44 27.91 26.66
N TRP A 44 11.21 28.42 26.64
CA TRP A 44 10.09 27.78 25.95
C TRP A 44 10.40 27.60 24.45
N THR A 45 11.25 28.47 23.89
CA THR A 45 11.78 28.37 22.53
C THR A 45 12.56 27.07 22.29
N VAL A 46 13.33 26.60 23.27
CA VAL A 46 14.13 25.37 23.17
C VAL A 46 13.23 24.14 23.22
N ILE A 47 12.19 24.15 24.06
CA ILE A 47 11.20 23.06 24.11
C ILE A 47 10.39 23.01 22.80
N SER A 48 9.98 24.18 22.28
CA SER A 48 9.29 24.27 20.98
C SER A 48 10.19 23.80 19.84
N ALA A 49 11.46 24.20 19.82
CA ALA A 49 12.42 23.76 18.81
C ALA A 49 12.66 22.24 18.88
N ALA A 50 12.77 21.67 20.09
CA ALA A 50 12.89 20.23 20.29
C ALA A 50 11.64 19.48 19.81
N ALA A 51 10.44 20.00 20.09
CA ALA A 51 9.18 19.40 19.63
C ALA A 51 9.05 19.44 18.11
N VAL A 52 9.44 20.54 17.47
CA VAL A 52 9.46 20.67 16.00
C VAL A 52 10.48 19.72 15.38
N GLY A 53 11.68 19.59 15.98
CA GLY A 53 12.69 18.63 15.54
C GLY A 53 12.20 17.18 15.62
N LEU A 54 11.50 16.82 16.70
CA LEU A 54 10.88 15.51 16.86
C LEU A 54 9.76 15.26 15.83
N ALA A 55 8.95 16.29 15.54
CA ALA A 55 7.89 16.19 14.54
C ALA A 55 8.46 15.95 13.13
N LEU A 56 9.50 16.70 12.74
CA LEU A 56 10.17 16.52 11.45
C LEU A 56 10.84 15.14 11.34
N ALA A 57 11.48 14.67 12.42
CA ALA A 57 12.07 13.33 12.46
C ALA A 57 11.00 12.23 12.33
N THR A 58 9.84 12.42 12.97
CA THR A 58 8.71 11.49 12.86
C THR A 58 8.14 11.47 11.45
N THR A 59 7.97 12.63 10.82
CA THR A 59 7.51 12.72 9.43
C THR A 59 8.48 12.04 8.47
N ALA A 60 9.79 12.24 8.64
CA ALA A 60 10.80 11.59 7.81
C ALA A 60 10.72 10.05 7.92
N VAL A 61 10.60 9.51 9.14
CA VAL A 61 10.39 8.07 9.35
C VAL A 61 9.08 7.60 8.73
N MET A 62 7.99 8.36 8.85
CA MET A 62 6.72 8.02 8.23
C MET A 62 6.83 7.97 6.71
N THR A 63 7.46 8.95 6.07
CA THR A 63 7.69 8.96 4.62
C THR A 63 8.53 7.75 4.19
N ASP A 64 9.64 7.46 4.86
CA ASP A 64 10.47 6.29 4.55
C ASP A 64 9.68 4.98 4.74
N THR A 65 8.85 4.88 5.79
CA THR A 65 8.01 3.68 5.98
C THR A 65 6.92 3.57 4.93
N LEU A 66 6.32 4.69 4.50
CA LEU A 66 5.31 4.71 3.45
C LEU A 66 5.92 4.36 2.09
N ASP A 67 7.14 4.80 1.79
CA ASP A 67 7.85 4.43 0.57
C ASP A 67 8.20 2.95 0.57
N VAL A 68 8.67 2.40 1.69
CA VAL A 68 8.94 0.95 1.81
C VAL A 68 7.65 0.12 1.76
N LEU A 69 6.57 0.60 2.39
CA LEU A 69 5.25 -0.06 2.30
C LEU A 69 4.70 -0.01 0.89
N SER A 70 4.81 1.13 0.20
CA SER A 70 4.35 1.28 -1.17
C SER A 70 5.16 0.41 -2.13
N PHE A 71 6.49 0.37 -1.96
CA PHE A 71 7.37 -0.51 -2.74
C PHE A 71 7.05 -1.99 -2.50
N ARG A 72 6.80 -2.39 -1.25
CA ARG A 72 6.38 -3.75 -0.91
C ARG A 72 4.97 -4.08 -1.40
N MET A 73 4.05 -3.12 -1.40
CA MET A 73 2.71 -3.33 -1.96
C MET A 73 2.78 -3.45 -3.48
N ASP A 74 3.56 -2.62 -4.16
CA ASP A 74 3.81 -2.73 -5.61
C ASP A 74 4.48 -4.06 -5.95
N GLU A 75 5.48 -4.47 -5.16
CA GLU A 75 6.16 -5.75 -5.36
C GLU A 75 5.28 -6.95 -5.01
N GLU A 76 4.43 -6.87 -3.99
CA GLU A 76 3.47 -7.93 -3.65
C GLU A 76 2.26 -7.96 -4.59
N LEU A 77 1.85 -6.83 -5.16
CA LEU A 77 0.82 -6.76 -6.20
C LEU A 77 1.39 -7.32 -7.50
N ARG A 78 2.62 -6.95 -7.86
CA ARG A 78 3.34 -7.48 -9.03
C ARG A 78 3.72 -8.94 -8.85
N GLU A 79 4.16 -9.40 -7.68
CA GLU A 79 4.40 -10.83 -7.40
C GLU A 79 3.09 -11.63 -7.32
N ARG A 80 1.98 -11.05 -6.84
CA ARG A 80 0.67 -11.71 -6.93
C ARG A 80 0.09 -11.70 -8.35
N GLN A 81 0.33 -10.66 -9.15
CA GLN A 81 0.01 -10.63 -10.59
C GLN A 81 0.91 -11.57 -11.39
N LEU A 82 2.19 -11.70 -11.05
CA LEU A 82 3.11 -12.66 -11.68
C LEU A 82 2.91 -14.10 -11.16
N SER A 83 2.38 -14.27 -9.95
CA SER A 83 1.85 -15.55 -9.45
C SER A 83 0.51 -15.90 -10.10
N ASP A 84 -0.12 -14.94 -10.78
CA ASP A 84 -1.26 -15.11 -11.68
C ASP A 84 -0.73 -15.29 -13.13
N ASP A 85 0.20 -16.23 -13.29
CA ASP A 85 0.72 -16.79 -14.56
C ASP A 85 -0.38 -17.57 -15.32
N TRP A 86 -1.59 -16.99 -15.38
CA TRP A 86 -2.82 -17.58 -15.90
C TRP A 86 -3.49 -16.73 -16.97
N VAL A 87 -2.92 -15.57 -17.30
CA VAL A 87 -3.38 -14.71 -18.39
C VAL A 87 -2.52 -15.01 -19.61
N GLN A 88 -3.06 -15.80 -20.55
CA GLN A 88 -2.40 -16.23 -21.78
C GLN A 88 -3.12 -15.64 -22.98
N PHE A 89 -2.36 -15.24 -24.00
CA PHE A 89 -2.94 -14.86 -25.27
C PHE A 89 -3.74 -16.04 -25.86
N TYR A 90 -5.05 -15.84 -26.01
CA TYR A 90 -5.95 -16.78 -26.66
C TYR A 90 -6.37 -16.24 -28.02
N ALA A 91 -5.72 -16.72 -29.08
CA ALA A 91 -6.07 -16.38 -30.46
C ALA A 91 -7.56 -16.63 -30.78
N SER A 92 -8.21 -17.59 -30.11
CA SER A 92 -9.64 -17.87 -30.24
C SER A 92 -10.54 -16.70 -29.86
N HIS A 93 -10.14 -15.83 -28.93
CA HIS A 93 -10.91 -14.64 -28.57
C HIS A 93 -10.91 -13.58 -29.70
N PHE A 94 -9.91 -13.65 -30.57
CA PHE A 94 -9.75 -12.77 -31.72
C PHE A 94 -10.15 -13.45 -33.04
N GLU A 95 -10.54 -14.73 -33.02
CA GLU A 95 -10.86 -15.52 -34.22
C GLU A 95 -11.81 -14.79 -35.18
N PRO A 96 -12.90 -14.13 -34.72
CA PRO A 96 -13.77 -13.41 -35.62
C PRO A 96 -13.04 -12.28 -36.37
N ILE A 97 -12.15 -11.53 -35.70
CA ILE A 97 -11.40 -10.42 -36.29
C ILE A 97 -10.26 -10.93 -37.18
N LEU A 98 -9.57 -11.99 -36.74
CA LEU A 98 -8.52 -12.63 -37.54
C LEU A 98 -9.10 -13.21 -38.84
N ALA A 99 -10.32 -13.73 -38.80
CA ALA A 99 -11.02 -14.25 -39.97
C ALA A 99 -11.37 -13.16 -40.99
N THR A 100 -11.52 -11.91 -40.58
CA THR A 100 -11.75 -10.78 -41.52
C THR A 100 -10.47 -10.31 -42.18
N GLY A 101 -9.30 -10.66 -41.65
CA GLY A 101 -8.01 -10.18 -42.14
C GLY A 101 -7.68 -8.74 -41.74
N ALA A 102 -8.50 -8.10 -40.89
CA ALA A 102 -8.27 -6.73 -40.42
C ALA A 102 -6.97 -6.59 -39.61
N ILE A 103 -6.60 -7.63 -38.85
CA ILE A 103 -5.35 -7.72 -38.10
C ILE A 103 -4.72 -9.11 -38.26
N THR A 104 -3.42 -9.17 -38.03
CA THR A 104 -2.67 -10.43 -37.88
C THR A 104 -2.66 -10.93 -36.44
N GLU A 105 -2.33 -12.20 -36.25
CA GLU A 105 -2.18 -12.80 -34.91
C GLU A 105 -1.11 -12.09 -34.07
N GLU A 106 0.01 -11.70 -34.69
CA GLU A 106 1.10 -10.95 -34.04
C GLU A 106 0.63 -9.57 -33.55
N GLN A 107 -0.21 -8.89 -34.33
CA GLN A 107 -0.81 -7.62 -33.91
C GLN A 107 -1.82 -7.83 -32.78
N ALA A 108 -2.62 -8.89 -32.83
CA ALA A 108 -3.56 -9.22 -31.76
C ALA A 108 -2.83 -9.52 -30.44
N GLU A 109 -1.72 -10.25 -30.48
CA GLU A 109 -0.86 -10.52 -29.32
C GLU A 109 -0.27 -9.21 -28.75
N THR A 110 0.26 -8.33 -29.61
CA THR A 110 0.79 -7.03 -29.16
C THR A 110 -0.27 -6.18 -28.45
N ILE A 111 -1.47 -6.11 -29.01
CA ILE A 111 -2.58 -5.33 -28.41
C ILE A 111 -3.06 -5.98 -27.11
N TYR A 112 -3.05 -7.31 -27.05
CA TYR A 112 -3.34 -8.06 -25.85
C TYR A 112 -2.34 -7.78 -24.72
N ASP A 113 -1.04 -7.81 -25.01
CA ASP A 113 0.00 -7.50 -24.02
C ASP A 113 -0.17 -6.09 -23.45
N MET A 114 -0.53 -5.12 -24.30
CA MET A 114 -0.84 -3.76 -23.86
C MET A 114 -2.07 -3.70 -22.94
N ALA A 115 -3.06 -4.57 -23.14
CA ALA A 115 -4.23 -4.67 -22.27
C ALA A 115 -3.92 -5.41 -20.95
N ASP A 116 -3.02 -6.39 -20.98
CA ASP A 116 -2.57 -7.12 -19.79
C ASP A 116 -1.76 -6.21 -18.84
N ASP A 117 -0.98 -5.28 -19.39
CA ASP A 117 -0.23 -4.29 -18.59
C ASP A 117 -1.14 -3.34 -17.77
N LEU A 118 -2.45 -3.29 -18.05
CA LEU A 118 -3.38 -2.42 -17.34
C LEU A 118 -3.82 -2.99 -15.98
N MET A 119 -4.14 -2.08 -15.06
CA MET A 119 -4.73 -2.44 -13.78
C MET A 119 -6.20 -2.82 -13.93
N ASN A 120 -6.71 -3.67 -13.03
CA ASN A 120 -8.12 -4.11 -13.06
C ASN A 120 -9.13 -2.94 -13.04
N HIS A 121 -8.83 -1.86 -12.33
CA HIS A 121 -9.68 -0.67 -12.32
C HIS A 121 -9.76 -0.01 -13.70
N ASP A 122 -8.61 0.13 -14.36
CA ASP A 122 -8.52 0.75 -15.68
C ASP A 122 -9.19 -0.13 -16.74
N ILE A 123 -9.01 -1.46 -16.67
CA ILE A 123 -9.68 -2.43 -17.53
C ILE A 123 -11.20 -2.28 -17.44
N ILE A 124 -11.76 -2.23 -16.22
CA ILE A 124 -13.22 -2.09 -16.03
C ILE A 124 -13.70 -0.73 -16.59
N SER A 125 -12.95 0.34 -16.35
CA SER A 125 -13.33 1.68 -16.85
C SER A 125 -13.33 1.73 -18.37
N HIS A 126 -12.24 1.29 -19.01
CA HIS A 126 -12.11 1.29 -20.46
C HIS A 126 -13.11 0.36 -21.14
N LEU A 127 -13.42 -0.79 -20.52
CA LEU A 127 -14.46 -1.69 -21.04
C LEU A 127 -15.84 -1.04 -20.98
N ALA A 128 -16.18 -0.34 -19.89
CA ALA A 128 -17.46 0.36 -19.78
C ALA A 128 -17.60 1.50 -20.79
N ASP A 129 -16.56 2.31 -20.96
CA ASP A 129 -16.53 3.39 -21.95
C ASP A 129 -16.63 2.82 -23.39
N GLY A 130 -15.87 1.75 -23.68
CA GLY A 130 -15.88 1.11 -24.99
C GLY A 130 -17.20 0.42 -25.33
N ILE A 131 -17.85 -0.26 -24.37
CA ILE A 131 -19.18 -0.83 -24.57
C ILE A 131 -20.21 0.29 -24.82
N THR A 132 -20.12 1.40 -24.09
CA THR A 132 -20.99 2.56 -24.32
C THR A 132 -20.81 3.11 -25.74
N ALA A 133 -19.55 3.30 -26.18
CA ALA A 133 -19.24 3.75 -27.54
C ALA A 133 -19.70 2.76 -28.61
N LEU A 134 -19.64 1.45 -28.32
CA LEU A 134 -20.14 0.39 -29.20
C LEU A 134 -21.66 0.46 -29.35
N GLU A 135 -22.40 0.66 -28.27
CA GLU A 135 -23.87 0.80 -28.28
C GLU A 135 -24.33 2.09 -28.94
N GLU A 136 -23.60 3.19 -28.74
CA GLU A 136 -23.86 4.48 -29.39
C GLU A 136 -23.42 4.50 -30.86
N GLY A 137 -22.67 3.50 -31.32
CA GLY A 137 -22.12 3.41 -32.67
C GLY A 137 -21.07 4.47 -32.97
N THR A 138 -20.41 5.00 -31.94
CA THR A 138 -19.37 6.03 -32.03
C THR A 138 -17.96 5.44 -31.99
N ILE A 139 -17.82 4.16 -31.62
CA ILE A 139 -16.55 3.44 -31.59
C ILE A 139 -15.94 3.32 -32.98
N THR A 140 -14.62 3.47 -33.06
CA THR A 140 -13.84 3.22 -34.29
C THR A 140 -13.41 1.76 -34.40
N GLU A 141 -13.02 1.33 -35.59
CA GLU A 141 -12.52 -0.03 -35.84
C GLU A 141 -11.29 -0.37 -34.98
N GLU A 142 -10.34 0.57 -34.86
CA GLU A 142 -9.12 0.40 -34.05
C GLU A 142 -9.43 0.27 -32.56
N GLU A 143 -10.33 1.12 -32.04
CA GLU A 143 -10.78 1.05 -30.65
C GLU A 143 -11.52 -0.26 -30.35
N LEU A 144 -12.26 -0.78 -31.32
CA LEU A 144 -12.99 -2.04 -31.17
C LEU A 144 -12.03 -3.24 -31.06
N VAL A 145 -10.92 -3.25 -31.81
CA VAL A 145 -9.88 -4.29 -31.65
C VAL A 145 -9.25 -4.22 -30.25
N GLY A 146 -8.92 -3.01 -29.78
CA GLY A 146 -8.43 -2.81 -28.41
C GLY A 146 -9.45 -3.23 -27.34
N LEU A 147 -10.74 -3.01 -27.61
CA LEU A 147 -11.83 -3.41 -26.72
C LEU A 147 -11.94 -4.93 -26.59
N VAL A 148 -11.73 -5.69 -27.68
CA VAL A 148 -11.68 -7.16 -27.63
C VAL A 148 -10.51 -7.66 -26.78
N ALA A 149 -9.35 -7.01 -26.88
CA ALA A 149 -8.20 -7.35 -26.03
C ALA A 149 -8.47 -7.10 -24.54
N LEU A 150 -9.04 -5.94 -24.20
CA LEU A 150 -9.48 -5.62 -22.83
C LEU A 150 -10.48 -6.64 -22.31
N ALA A 151 -11.46 -7.02 -23.13
CA ALA A 151 -12.47 -8.01 -22.78
C ALA A 151 -11.85 -9.41 -22.56
N SER A 152 -10.86 -9.81 -23.37
CA SER A 152 -10.14 -11.08 -23.23
C SER A 152 -9.38 -11.15 -21.91
N VAL A 153 -8.68 -10.07 -21.53
CA VAL A 153 -7.99 -9.98 -20.24
C VAL A 153 -9.00 -9.95 -19.09
N ALA A 154 -10.10 -9.20 -19.25
CA ALA A 154 -11.16 -9.11 -18.24
C ALA A 154 -11.82 -10.48 -17.95
N TYR A 155 -12.00 -11.28 -19.00
CA TYR A 155 -12.51 -12.66 -18.91
C TYR A 155 -11.55 -13.55 -18.11
N GLN A 156 -10.26 -13.52 -18.45
CA GLN A 156 -9.26 -14.37 -17.78
C GLN A 156 -9.04 -13.99 -16.31
N ARG A 157 -9.07 -12.68 -16.02
CA ARG A 157 -8.93 -12.16 -14.65
C ARG A 157 -10.23 -12.22 -13.84
N ASN A 158 -11.34 -12.65 -14.44
CA ASN A 158 -12.66 -12.73 -13.80
C ASN A 158 -13.05 -11.43 -13.07
N VAL A 159 -12.81 -10.28 -13.73
CA VAL A 159 -13.08 -8.94 -13.17
C VAL A 159 -14.45 -8.39 -13.58
N VAL A 160 -15.08 -9.01 -14.58
CA VAL A 160 -16.37 -8.62 -15.17
C VAL A 160 -17.23 -9.87 -15.35
N ASP A 161 -18.55 -9.72 -15.33
CA ASP A 161 -19.49 -10.83 -15.47
C ASP A 161 -19.39 -11.52 -16.85
N ASP A 162 -19.20 -12.84 -16.84
CA ASP A 162 -19.04 -13.67 -18.04
C ASP A 162 -20.25 -13.58 -18.98
N ALA A 163 -21.48 -13.44 -18.47
CA ALA A 163 -22.66 -13.37 -19.32
C ALA A 163 -22.68 -12.08 -20.13
N MET A 164 -22.21 -10.98 -19.54
CA MET A 164 -22.02 -9.72 -20.25
C MET A 164 -20.92 -9.85 -21.32
N LEU A 165 -19.75 -10.38 -20.95
CA LEU A 165 -18.64 -10.55 -21.90
C LEU A 165 -19.00 -11.47 -23.07
N ASN A 166 -19.74 -12.56 -22.81
CA ASN A 166 -20.20 -13.46 -23.86
C ASN A 166 -21.20 -12.78 -24.79
N HIS A 167 -22.09 -11.93 -24.29
CA HIS A 167 -23.04 -11.19 -25.13
C HIS A 167 -22.33 -10.26 -26.13
N TYR A 168 -21.33 -9.50 -25.67
CA TYR A 168 -20.63 -8.56 -26.55
C TYR A 168 -19.57 -9.22 -27.42
N PHE A 169 -18.80 -10.16 -26.86
CA PHE A 169 -17.56 -10.67 -27.46
C PHE A 169 -17.56 -12.17 -27.82
N GLY A 170 -18.55 -12.95 -27.38
CA GLY A 170 -18.75 -14.33 -27.85
C GLY A 170 -17.67 -15.34 -27.44
N PHE A 171 -16.99 -15.14 -26.30
CA PHE A 171 -15.88 -16.00 -25.87
C PHE A 171 -16.25 -17.47 -25.60
N ASP A 172 -17.54 -17.78 -25.41
CA ASP A 172 -18.03 -19.15 -25.24
C ASP A 172 -18.23 -19.93 -26.56
N GLY A 173 -18.07 -19.25 -27.71
CA GLY A 173 -18.19 -19.82 -29.06
C GLY A 173 -19.59 -20.30 -29.42
N ARG A 174 -20.64 -19.91 -28.68
CA ARG A 174 -22.01 -20.34 -28.93
C ARG A 174 -22.82 -19.38 -29.79
N GLU A 175 -22.47 -18.10 -29.74
CA GLU A 175 -23.16 -17.01 -30.44
C GLU A 175 -22.15 -16.13 -31.16
N ASP A 176 -22.57 -15.54 -32.28
CA ASP A 176 -21.75 -14.56 -32.99
C ASP A 176 -21.61 -13.29 -32.12
N PRO A 177 -20.40 -12.73 -31.96
CA PRO A 177 -20.19 -11.56 -31.12
C PRO A 177 -21.00 -10.36 -31.60
N PHE A 178 -21.64 -9.64 -30.67
CA PHE A 178 -22.36 -8.41 -31.00
C PHE A 178 -21.46 -7.38 -31.70
N TYR A 179 -20.19 -7.26 -31.30
CA TYR A 179 -19.26 -6.31 -31.92
C TYR A 179 -19.01 -6.58 -33.42
N MET A 180 -19.29 -7.79 -33.92
CA MET A 180 -19.20 -8.11 -35.35
C MET A 180 -20.45 -7.75 -36.15
N THR A 181 -21.51 -7.32 -35.48
CA THR A 181 -22.77 -6.91 -36.11
C THR A 181 -22.89 -5.40 -36.29
N VAL A 182 -21.99 -4.62 -35.67
CA VAL A 182 -22.01 -3.16 -35.72
C VAL A 182 -21.34 -2.62 -36.99
N ALA A 183 -21.63 -1.37 -37.34
CA ALA A 183 -21.07 -0.73 -38.53
C ALA A 183 -19.54 -0.54 -38.47
N ALA A 184 -18.97 -0.48 -37.26
CA ALA A 184 -17.53 -0.38 -37.02
C ALA A 184 -16.81 -1.74 -36.95
N ALA A 185 -17.51 -2.84 -37.30
CA ALA A 185 -16.93 -4.18 -37.27
C ALA A 185 -15.66 -4.24 -38.14
N PRO A 186 -14.54 -4.79 -37.63
CA PRO A 186 -13.30 -4.83 -38.36
C PRO A 186 -13.41 -5.57 -39.69
N SER A 187 -12.84 -4.98 -40.73
CA SER A 187 -12.87 -5.54 -42.08
C SER A 187 -11.49 -5.41 -42.72
N ASP A 188 -11.15 -6.33 -43.63
CA ASP A 188 -9.88 -6.28 -44.36
C ASP A 188 -9.62 -4.88 -44.91
N THR A 189 -8.67 -4.16 -44.31
CA THR A 189 -8.29 -2.81 -44.73
C THR A 189 -7.44 -2.84 -46.02
N GLY A 190 -7.09 -4.02 -46.53
CA GLY A 190 -6.42 -4.20 -47.82
C GLY A 190 -5.00 -3.62 -47.85
N THR A 191 -4.38 -3.37 -46.71
CA THR A 191 -3.02 -2.83 -46.64
C THR A 191 -2.00 -3.96 -46.73
N ILE A 192 -1.43 -4.09 -47.94
CA ILE A 192 -0.26 -4.91 -48.30
C ILE A 192 1.00 -4.37 -47.62
#